data_AF-A0A428RVR3-F1
#
_entry.id   AF-A0A428RVR3-F1
#
_cell.length_a   1.000
_cell.length_b   1.000
_cell.length_c   1.000
_cell.angle_alpha   90.00
_cell.angle_beta   90.00
_cell.angle_gamma   90.00
#
_symmetry.space_group_name_H-M   'P 1'
#
loop_
_entity.id
_entity.type
_entity.pdbx_description
1 polymer ?
#
loop_
_entity_poly.entity_id
_entity_poly.type
_entity_poly.pdbx_seq_one_letter_code
_entity_poly.pdbx_strand_id
1 'polypeptide(L)'
;MIPVTLDKLGQLIGLPPVLMLDRNSIGVAYVDFLVRVSPRHITSKESHNQIPLELWLMVLEFAQTPRQPRFRGLDRRGTCDLVIPRSLGVNTDGITALFCQLLSSPRFGLLKHWDLSRLYGHYLKRPHLHLSEAKNPFGDPSTGGGTVLEVPVNCLMTRIPTLFWNVNVRDVIWCVEAGDCRLCGGSRKLRVLGDEGRLLGRYLDISTHMWDDTRALCPLCVGERYFWESVELQEIDPRNEHLSPDEYDVWERRRLVKSGLEG
;
A
#
# COMPACT_ATOMS: atom_id res chain seq x y z
N MET A 1 4.77 4.06 -3.32
CA MET A 1 4.26 5.01 -2.30
C MET A 1 5.29 5.43 -1.26
N ILE A 2 5.27 6.69 -0.76
CA ILE A 2 6.15 7.30 0.27
C ILE A 2 5.29 7.82 1.44
N PRO A 3 5.71 7.72 2.72
CA PRO A 3 4.98 8.37 3.83
C PRO A 3 4.84 9.88 3.62
N VAL A 4 3.68 10.43 3.95
CA VAL A 4 3.46 11.88 3.98
C VAL A 4 4.09 12.47 5.24
N THR A 5 4.82 13.56 5.07
CA THR A 5 5.45 14.33 6.14
C THR A 5 4.79 15.72 6.25
N LEU A 6 4.99 16.39 7.39
CA LEU A 6 4.35 17.69 7.66
C LEU A 6 4.69 18.77 6.63
N ASP A 7 5.93 18.82 6.14
CA ASP A 7 6.40 19.78 5.14
C ASP A 7 5.64 19.67 3.80
N LYS A 8 4.99 18.53 3.54
CA LYS A 8 4.24 18.29 2.31
C LYS A 8 2.79 18.73 2.38
N LEU A 9 2.24 19.05 3.55
CA LEU A 9 0.81 19.34 3.70
C LEU A 9 0.33 20.50 2.82
N GLY A 10 1.10 21.61 2.75
CA GLY A 10 0.75 22.74 1.89
C GLY A 10 0.71 22.37 0.40
N GLN A 11 1.66 21.55 -0.05
CA GLN A 11 1.71 21.05 -1.44
C GLN A 11 0.52 20.13 -1.74
N LEU A 12 0.17 19.27 -0.79
CA LEU A 12 -0.94 18.33 -0.91
C LEU A 12 -2.30 19.03 -0.97
N ILE A 13 -2.45 20.19 -0.32
CA ILE A 13 -3.72 20.94 -0.38
C ILE A 13 -3.80 21.76 -1.67
N GLY A 14 -2.70 22.37 -2.09
CA GLY A 14 -2.67 23.22 -3.30
C GLY A 14 -2.86 22.45 -4.60
N LEU A 15 -2.28 21.24 -4.71
CA LEU A 15 -2.46 20.36 -5.87
C LEU A 15 -2.76 18.95 -5.37
N PRO A 16 -4.04 18.64 -5.07
CA PRO A 16 -4.39 17.44 -4.31
C PRO A 16 -4.23 16.17 -5.13
N PRO A 17 -3.23 15.32 -4.83
CA PRO A 17 -3.08 14.03 -5.48
C PRO A 17 -3.96 12.98 -4.78
N VAL A 18 -4.07 11.80 -5.39
CA VAL A 18 -4.59 10.63 -4.67
C VAL A 18 -3.54 10.15 -3.67
N LEU A 19 -3.97 10.00 -2.43
CA LEU A 19 -3.21 9.48 -1.31
C LEU A 19 -3.74 8.09 -0.94
N MET A 20 -2.91 7.34 -0.23
CA MET A 20 -3.29 6.05 0.33
C MET A 20 -3.27 6.13 1.85
N LEU A 21 -4.39 5.81 2.48
CA LEU A 21 -4.58 5.85 3.92
C LEU A 21 -4.62 4.41 4.47
N ASP A 22 -3.70 4.08 5.37
CA ASP A 22 -3.74 2.84 6.14
C ASP A 22 -4.55 3.06 7.41
N ARG A 23 -5.83 2.68 7.36
CA ARG A 23 -6.78 2.89 8.48
C ARG A 23 -6.35 2.21 9.77
N ASN A 24 -5.81 1.00 9.65
CA ASN A 24 -5.41 0.19 10.80
C ASN A 24 -4.24 0.83 11.56
N SER A 25 -3.42 1.62 10.87
CA SER A 25 -2.27 2.31 11.46
C SER A 25 -2.64 3.62 12.17
N ILE A 26 -3.82 4.22 11.93
CA ILE A 26 -4.16 5.55 12.49
C ILE A 26 -4.19 5.52 14.02
N GLY A 27 -4.89 4.53 14.60
CA GLY A 27 -5.00 4.40 16.05
C GLY A 27 -3.65 4.16 16.71
N VAL A 28 -2.84 3.28 16.14
CA VAL A 28 -1.50 2.97 16.68
C VAL A 28 -0.58 4.19 16.58
N ALA A 29 -0.62 4.92 15.46
CA ALA A 29 0.14 6.17 15.30
C ALA A 29 -0.29 7.24 16.31
N TYR A 30 -1.59 7.38 16.54
CA TYR A 30 -2.09 8.32 17.54
C TYR A 30 -1.58 7.98 18.95
N VAL A 31 -1.58 6.69 19.32
CA VAL A 31 -1.00 6.23 20.59
C VAL A 31 0.51 6.47 20.65
N ASP A 32 1.27 6.18 19.58
CA ASP A 32 2.72 6.48 19.50
C ASP A 32 2.99 7.97 19.73
N PHE A 33 2.19 8.84 19.13
CA PHE A 33 2.28 10.29 19.36
C PHE A 33 2.02 10.65 20.83
N LEU A 34 0.91 10.18 21.42
CA LEU A 34 0.56 10.49 22.81
C LEU A 34 1.64 10.03 23.79
N VAL A 35 2.12 8.79 23.62
CA VAL A 35 3.19 8.21 24.45
C VAL A 35 4.47 9.06 24.38
N ARG A 36 4.85 9.54 23.19
CA ARG A 36 6.07 10.35 23.01
C ARG A 36 5.95 11.75 23.58
N VAL A 37 4.79 12.39 23.46
CA VAL A 37 4.57 13.74 23.98
C VAL A 37 4.47 13.73 25.50
N SER A 38 3.66 12.82 26.05
CA SER A 38 3.63 12.57 27.49
C SER A 38 2.85 11.28 27.77
N PRO A 39 3.53 10.20 28.20
CA PRO A 39 2.88 8.92 28.49
C PRO A 39 1.92 9.03 29.69
N ARG A 40 2.05 10.09 30.49
CA ARG A 40 1.17 10.39 31.63
C ARG A 40 -0.27 10.72 31.21
N HIS A 41 -0.50 11.05 29.94
CA HIS A 41 -1.85 11.26 29.40
C HIS A 41 -2.62 9.96 29.16
N ILE A 42 -1.97 8.80 29.30
CA ILE A 42 -2.62 7.50 29.14
C ILE A 42 -2.73 6.85 30.52
N THR A 43 -3.91 6.98 31.13
CA THR A 43 -4.22 6.44 32.45
C THR A 43 -5.33 5.40 32.37
N SER A 44 -5.27 4.36 33.19
CA SER A 44 -6.44 3.49 33.38
C SER A 44 -7.60 4.27 34.01
N LYS A 45 -8.84 3.95 33.62
CA LYS A 45 -10.04 4.61 34.16
C LYS A 45 -10.26 4.35 35.66
N GLU A 46 -9.89 3.15 36.14
CA GLU A 46 -10.25 2.69 37.48
C GLU A 46 -9.19 2.98 38.54
N SER A 47 -7.91 2.89 38.17
CA SER A 47 -6.81 2.96 39.15
C SER A 47 -5.92 4.19 38.98
N HIS A 48 -6.14 5.01 37.96
CA HIS A 48 -5.24 6.08 37.50
C HIS A 48 -3.77 5.62 37.26
N ASN A 49 -3.51 4.31 37.30
CA ASN A 49 -2.19 3.77 37.05
C ASN A 49 -1.71 4.12 35.65
N GLN A 50 -0.43 4.47 35.57
CA GLN A 50 0.28 4.82 34.36
C GLN A 50 1.29 3.73 34.04
N ILE A 51 1.32 3.32 32.77
CA ILE A 51 2.33 2.42 32.26
C ILE A 51 3.62 3.24 32.03
N PRO A 52 4.80 2.79 32.51
CA PRO A 52 6.07 3.43 32.21
C PRO A 52 6.33 3.54 30.70
N LEU A 53 7.09 4.56 30.29
CA LEU A 53 7.37 4.82 28.89
C LEU A 53 7.97 3.59 28.18
N GLU A 54 8.85 2.87 28.88
CA GLU A 54 9.55 1.68 28.37
C GLU A 54 8.57 0.58 28.00
N LEU A 55 7.55 0.35 28.83
CA LEU A 55 6.50 -0.64 28.56
C LEU A 55 5.63 -0.21 27.38
N TRP A 56 5.31 1.09 27.27
CA TRP A 56 4.60 1.61 26.10
C TRP A 56 5.39 1.43 24.80
N LEU A 57 6.69 1.70 24.81
CA LEU A 57 7.55 1.51 23.65
C LEU A 57 7.58 0.04 23.22
N MET A 58 7.64 -0.90 24.16
CA MET A 58 7.53 -2.34 23.85
C MET A 58 6.15 -2.70 23.27
N VAL A 59 5.06 -2.21 23.84
CA VAL A 59 3.70 -2.44 23.30
C VAL A 59 3.59 -1.90 21.88
N LEU A 60 4.10 -0.71 21.62
CA LEU A 60 4.11 -0.10 20.29
C LEU A 60 4.98 -0.90 19.32
N GLU A 61 6.12 -1.42 19.75
CA GLU A 61 6.97 -2.29 18.93
C GLU A 61 6.26 -3.61 18.57
N PHE A 62 5.54 -4.23 19.53
CA PHE A 62 4.71 -5.41 19.26
C PHE A 62 3.53 -5.10 18.32
N ALA A 63 2.86 -3.96 18.52
CA ALA A 63 1.77 -3.51 17.66
C ALA A 63 2.26 -3.14 16.24
N GLN A 64 3.55 -2.82 16.10
CA GLN A 64 4.23 -2.58 14.83
C GLN A 64 4.81 -3.86 14.18
N THR A 65 4.38 -5.06 14.63
CA THR A 65 4.86 -6.42 14.24
C THR A 65 5.56 -6.47 12.86
N PRO A 66 6.74 -7.09 12.77
CA PRO A 66 7.91 -6.58 12.07
C PRO A 66 7.71 -6.54 10.55
N ARG A 67 7.43 -5.36 10.02
CA ARG A 67 7.59 -5.08 8.58
C ARG A 67 9.01 -4.63 8.34
N GLN A 68 9.84 -5.53 7.84
CA GLN A 68 11.24 -5.27 7.55
C GLN A 68 11.46 -3.90 6.88
N PRO A 69 12.43 -3.08 7.35
CA PRO A 69 12.63 -1.71 6.91
C PRO A 69 13.04 -1.57 5.43
N ARG A 70 13.37 -2.68 4.76
CA ARG A 70 13.83 -2.67 3.36
C ARG A 70 12.70 -2.77 2.33
N PHE A 71 11.49 -3.22 2.72
CA PHE A 71 10.40 -3.44 1.76
C PHE A 71 9.07 -2.87 2.25
N ARG A 72 8.64 -1.78 1.61
CA ARG A 72 7.36 -1.11 1.89
C ARG A 72 6.20 -2.07 1.56
N GLY A 73 5.39 -2.43 2.55
CA GLY A 73 3.97 -2.82 2.31
C GLY A 73 3.57 -4.29 2.45
N LEU A 74 4.36 -5.16 3.09
CA LEU A 74 4.10 -6.60 3.09
C LEU A 74 2.78 -7.09 3.74
N ASP A 75 2.13 -6.36 4.67
CA ASP A 75 0.79 -6.78 5.17
C ASP A 75 -0.29 -5.68 5.12
N ARG A 76 -0.22 -4.80 4.13
CA ARG A 76 -1.27 -3.78 3.90
C ARG A 76 -2.32 -4.20 2.87
N ARG A 77 -2.33 -5.48 2.56
CA ARG A 77 -3.18 -6.05 1.52
C ARG A 77 -4.65 -5.89 1.91
N GLY A 78 -5.38 -5.08 1.16
CA GLY A 78 -6.81 -4.80 1.40
C GLY A 78 -7.10 -3.98 2.65
N THR A 79 -6.10 -3.32 3.26
CA THR A 79 -6.30 -2.52 4.49
C THR A 79 -6.23 -1.02 4.23
N CYS A 80 -5.97 -0.62 2.99
CA CYS A 80 -5.81 0.78 2.62
C CYS A 80 -7.00 1.31 1.83
N ASP A 81 -7.31 2.57 2.08
CA ASP A 81 -8.28 3.36 1.31
C ASP A 81 -7.57 4.40 0.45
N LEU A 82 -8.20 4.77 -0.67
CA LEU A 82 -7.76 5.90 -1.48
C LEU A 82 -8.49 7.16 -1.05
N VAL A 83 -7.74 8.24 -0.86
CA VAL A 83 -8.28 9.51 -0.37
C VAL A 83 -7.69 10.70 -1.14
N ILE A 84 -8.40 11.82 -1.14
CA ILE A 84 -7.90 13.10 -1.66
C ILE A 84 -7.89 14.13 -0.52
N PRO A 85 -6.78 14.83 -0.25
CA PRO A 85 -6.73 15.89 0.74
C PRO A 85 -7.60 17.07 0.30
N ARG A 86 -8.39 17.63 1.24
CA ARG A 86 -9.30 18.75 0.96
C ARG A 86 -8.91 20.01 1.70
N SER A 87 -8.70 19.90 2.99
CA SER A 87 -8.41 21.05 3.84
C SER A 87 -7.58 20.65 5.04
N LEU A 88 -6.87 21.63 5.58
CA LEU A 88 -6.30 21.59 6.91
C LEU A 88 -7.24 22.36 7.83
N GLY A 89 -7.51 21.81 9.00
CA GLY A 89 -8.32 22.50 9.99
C GLY A 89 -8.09 21.94 11.38
N VAL A 90 -9.04 22.22 12.26
CA VAL A 90 -9.05 21.75 13.64
C VAL A 90 -10.26 20.84 13.81
N ASN A 91 -10.07 19.65 14.37
CA ASN A 91 -11.16 18.71 14.64
C ASN A 91 -11.97 19.15 15.88
N THR A 92 -12.99 18.37 16.23
CA THR A 92 -13.86 18.64 17.39
C THR A 92 -13.10 18.70 18.72
N ASP A 93 -11.95 18.04 18.81
CA ASP A 93 -11.12 17.96 20.01
C ASP A 93 -10.04 19.06 20.07
N GLY A 94 -10.06 20.02 19.15
CA GLY A 94 -9.05 21.08 19.10
C GLY A 94 -7.71 20.65 18.48
N ILE A 95 -7.64 19.46 17.89
CA ILE A 95 -6.42 18.89 17.28
C ILE A 95 -6.38 19.24 15.80
N THR A 96 -5.22 19.70 15.31
CA THR A 96 -5.02 19.95 13.89
C THR A 96 -5.15 18.65 13.09
N ALA A 97 -6.03 18.64 12.09
CA ALA A 97 -6.35 17.48 11.27
C ALA A 97 -6.33 17.83 9.78
N LEU A 98 -5.88 16.86 8.98
CA LEU A 98 -6.03 16.86 7.54
C LEU A 98 -7.35 16.15 7.19
N PHE A 99 -8.27 16.89 6.58
CA PHE A 99 -9.54 16.36 6.13
C PHE A 99 -9.37 15.81 4.72
N CYS A 100 -9.59 14.50 4.58
CA CYS A 100 -9.43 13.78 3.33
C CYS A 100 -10.78 13.24 2.87
N GLN A 101 -11.14 13.45 1.61
CA GLN A 101 -12.31 12.81 1.03
C GLN A 101 -11.95 11.39 0.60
N LEU A 102 -12.75 10.41 1.04
CA LEU A 102 -12.67 9.04 0.58
C LEU A 102 -13.09 8.95 -0.89
N LEU A 103 -12.26 8.28 -1.69
CA LEU A 103 -12.57 7.98 -3.08
C LEU A 103 -13.30 6.66 -3.19
N SER A 104 -14.10 6.55 -4.26
CA SER A 104 -14.55 5.24 -4.72
C SER A 104 -13.33 4.37 -5.00
N SER A 105 -13.43 3.07 -4.70
CA SER A 105 -12.34 2.10 -4.94
C SER A 105 -12.43 1.59 -6.38
N PRO A 106 -11.65 2.14 -7.33
CA PRO A 106 -11.63 1.63 -8.69
C PRO A 106 -10.96 0.25 -8.73
N ARG A 107 -11.27 -0.51 -9.79
CA ARG A 107 -10.69 -1.84 -10.02
C ARG A 107 -9.58 -1.76 -11.05
N PHE A 108 -8.41 -1.29 -10.64
CA PHE A 108 -7.23 -1.16 -11.50
C PHE A 108 -6.70 -2.54 -11.92
N GLY A 109 -6.95 -3.60 -11.15
CA GLY A 109 -6.66 -4.97 -11.54
C GLY A 109 -7.44 -5.44 -12.77
N LEU A 110 -8.54 -4.79 -13.14
CA LEU A 110 -9.27 -5.11 -14.38
C LEU A 110 -8.69 -4.42 -15.63
N LEU A 111 -7.65 -3.59 -15.48
CA LEU A 111 -7.03 -2.88 -16.60
C LEU A 111 -6.20 -3.84 -17.45
N LYS A 112 -6.81 -4.34 -18.53
CA LYS A 112 -6.17 -5.26 -19.49
C LYS A 112 -5.19 -4.56 -20.44
N HIS A 113 -5.29 -3.23 -20.58
CA HIS A 113 -4.47 -2.46 -21.52
C HIS A 113 -3.51 -1.53 -20.78
N TRP A 114 -2.24 -1.59 -21.17
CA TRP A 114 -1.17 -0.78 -20.58
C TRP A 114 -1.41 0.73 -20.73
N ASP A 115 -2.01 1.15 -21.85
CA ASP A 115 -2.35 2.56 -22.11
C ASP A 115 -3.26 3.12 -21.02
N LEU A 116 -4.22 2.31 -20.57
CA LEU A 116 -5.12 2.67 -19.49
C LEU A 116 -4.38 2.72 -18.15
N SER A 117 -3.46 1.79 -17.87
CA SER A 117 -2.63 1.85 -16.65
C SER A 117 -1.80 3.15 -16.59
N ARG A 118 -1.18 3.54 -17.71
CA ARG A 118 -0.44 4.81 -17.81
C ARG A 118 -1.37 6.01 -17.58
N LEU A 119 -2.52 6.02 -18.25
CA LEU A 119 -3.52 7.08 -18.11
C LEU A 119 -4.03 7.20 -16.66
N TYR A 120 -4.27 6.08 -16.00
CA TYR A 120 -4.72 6.02 -14.61
C TYR A 120 -3.63 6.45 -13.63
N GLY A 121 -2.36 6.24 -13.98
CA GLY A 121 -1.23 6.85 -13.30
C GLY A 121 -1.26 8.39 -13.31
N HIS A 122 -1.79 9.01 -14.37
CA HIS A 122 -2.01 10.46 -14.38
C HIS A 122 -3.15 10.88 -13.44
N TYR A 123 -4.26 10.14 -13.42
CA TYR A 123 -5.36 10.39 -12.48
C TYR A 123 -4.94 10.26 -11.01
N LEU A 124 -4.06 9.31 -10.67
CA LEU A 124 -3.52 9.21 -9.30
C LEU A 124 -2.73 10.45 -8.89
N LYS A 125 -2.01 11.09 -9.83
CA LYS A 125 -1.24 12.31 -9.54
C LYS A 125 -2.11 13.56 -9.56
N ARG A 126 -3.11 13.60 -10.43
CA ARG A 126 -3.98 14.76 -10.66
C ARG A 126 -5.42 14.28 -10.89
N PRO A 127 -6.15 13.93 -9.82
CA PRO A 127 -7.48 13.32 -9.92
C PRO A 127 -8.54 14.26 -10.49
N HIS A 128 -8.29 15.57 -10.51
CA HIS A 128 -9.19 16.58 -11.09
C HIS A 128 -9.02 16.79 -12.60
N LEU A 129 -8.01 16.16 -13.23
CA LEU A 129 -7.85 16.30 -14.67
C LEU A 129 -8.97 15.58 -15.42
N HIS A 130 -9.47 16.21 -16.49
CA HIS A 130 -10.31 15.55 -17.48
C HIS A 130 -9.46 15.20 -18.68
N LEU A 131 -9.19 13.91 -18.87
CA LEU A 131 -8.51 13.38 -20.04
C LEU A 131 -9.59 12.90 -21.03
N SER A 132 -9.43 13.24 -22.31
CA SER A 132 -10.39 12.88 -23.36
C SER A 132 -10.46 11.37 -23.63
N GLU A 133 -9.38 10.67 -23.29
CA GLU A 133 -9.11 9.29 -23.68
C GLU A 133 -9.77 8.25 -22.76
N ALA A 134 -10.16 8.63 -21.52
CA ALA A 134 -10.94 7.77 -20.65
C ALA A 134 -11.73 8.55 -19.60
N LYS A 135 -12.75 7.89 -19.04
CA LYS A 135 -13.47 8.39 -17.88
C LYS A 135 -12.58 8.32 -16.63
N ASN A 136 -12.67 9.36 -15.79
CA ASN A 136 -12.00 9.36 -14.49
C ASN A 136 -12.47 8.17 -13.64
N PRO A 137 -11.56 7.29 -13.18
CA PRO A 137 -11.93 6.10 -12.43
C PRO A 137 -12.49 6.38 -11.04
N PHE A 138 -12.26 7.58 -10.50
CA PHE A 138 -12.70 7.97 -9.17
C PHE A 138 -14.05 8.70 -9.17
N GLY A 139 -14.64 8.94 -10.37
CA GLY A 139 -15.79 9.82 -10.55
C GLY A 139 -15.37 11.30 -10.70
N ASP A 140 -16.30 12.23 -10.47
CA ASP A 140 -15.95 13.64 -10.36
C ASP A 140 -15.57 13.95 -8.91
N PRO A 141 -14.28 14.08 -8.57
CA PRO A 141 -13.86 14.39 -7.22
C PRO A 141 -14.36 15.77 -6.76
N SER A 142 -14.79 16.66 -7.65
CA SER A 142 -15.23 18.01 -7.31
C SER A 142 -16.62 18.03 -6.65
N THR A 143 -17.41 16.96 -6.76
CA THR A 143 -18.81 16.94 -6.31
C THR A 143 -19.02 16.93 -4.79
N GLY A 144 -17.98 16.97 -3.95
CA GLY A 144 -18.09 17.24 -2.50
C GLY A 144 -18.91 16.26 -1.65
N GLY A 145 -19.61 15.29 -2.24
CA GLY A 145 -20.55 14.39 -1.56
C GLY A 145 -19.95 13.09 -1.02
N GLY A 146 -18.61 12.97 -0.97
CA GLY A 146 -17.94 11.77 -0.45
C GLY A 146 -17.76 11.82 1.06
N THR A 147 -17.65 10.64 1.71
CA THR A 147 -17.28 10.53 3.12
C THR A 147 -15.96 11.25 3.38
N VAL A 148 -15.94 12.14 4.37
CA VAL A 148 -14.72 12.83 4.81
C VAL A 148 -14.12 12.05 5.97
N LEU A 149 -12.81 11.81 5.90
CA LEU A 149 -12.01 11.17 6.93
C LEU A 149 -11.07 12.20 7.53
N GLU A 150 -10.93 12.13 8.85
CA GLU A 150 -10.02 12.99 9.60
C GLU A 150 -8.72 12.25 9.89
N VAL A 151 -7.60 12.84 9.48
CA VAL A 151 -6.27 12.33 9.79
C VAL A 151 -5.58 13.34 10.70
N PRO A 152 -5.39 13.04 12.00
CA PRO A 152 -4.68 13.93 12.90
C PRO A 152 -3.27 14.19 12.36
N VAL A 153 -2.90 15.46 12.25
CA VAL A 153 -1.61 15.87 11.67
C VAL A 153 -0.44 15.33 12.47
N ASN A 154 -0.62 15.20 13.79
CA ASN A 154 0.35 14.62 14.70
C ASN A 154 0.72 13.16 14.36
N CYS A 155 -0.20 12.38 13.75
CA CYS A 155 0.10 11.02 13.30
C CYS A 155 1.17 11.00 12.19
N LEU A 156 1.32 12.09 11.43
CA LEU A 156 2.32 12.21 10.36
C LEU A 156 3.76 12.44 10.89
N MET A 157 3.90 12.74 12.19
CA MET A 157 5.21 12.89 12.85
C MET A 157 5.70 11.59 13.49
N THR A 158 4.85 10.55 13.52
CA THR A 158 5.13 9.31 14.21
C THR A 158 6.02 8.41 13.37
N ARG A 159 6.60 7.38 14.01
CA ARG A 159 7.33 6.34 13.27
C ARG A 159 6.40 5.37 12.54
N ILE A 160 5.08 5.49 12.76
CA ILE A 160 4.07 4.60 12.20
C ILE A 160 3.40 5.33 11.03
N PRO A 161 3.82 5.08 9.79
CA PRO A 161 3.32 5.86 8.67
C PRO A 161 1.88 5.45 8.35
N THR A 162 0.96 6.41 8.40
CA THR A 162 -0.49 6.21 8.20
C THR A 162 -0.98 6.65 6.83
N LEU A 163 -0.36 7.69 6.27
CA LEU A 163 -0.76 8.32 5.01
C LEU A 163 0.40 8.33 4.03
N PHE A 164 0.13 7.98 2.77
CA PHE A 164 1.14 7.82 1.74
C PHE A 164 0.82 8.62 0.48
N TRP A 165 1.83 9.23 -0.10
CA TRP A 165 1.79 9.93 -1.38
C TRP A 165 2.64 9.21 -2.43
N ASN A 166 2.62 9.73 -3.66
CA ASN A 166 3.25 9.09 -4.82
C ASN A 166 2.79 7.63 -4.98
N VAL A 167 1.47 7.46 -4.93
CA VAL A 167 0.77 6.18 -5.13
C VAL A 167 0.78 5.87 -6.62
N ASN A 168 1.14 4.64 -6.98
CA ASN A 168 1.06 4.14 -8.36
C ASN A 168 -0.01 3.03 -8.49
N VAL A 169 -0.32 2.64 -9.72
CA VAL A 169 -1.32 1.60 -10.02
C VAL A 169 -1.05 0.30 -9.27
N ARG A 170 0.21 -0.13 -9.23
CA ARG A 170 0.63 -1.34 -8.53
C ARG A 170 0.31 -1.27 -7.03
N ASP A 171 0.59 -0.13 -6.40
CA ASP A 171 0.31 0.10 -4.99
C ASP A 171 -1.21 -0.04 -4.74
N VAL A 172 -2.06 0.51 -5.62
CA VAL A 172 -3.53 0.40 -5.52
C VAL A 172 -3.97 -1.06 -5.60
N ILE A 173 -3.50 -1.80 -6.60
CA ILE A 173 -3.87 -3.21 -6.77
C ILE A 173 -3.49 -4.00 -5.52
N TRP A 174 -2.27 -3.83 -5.02
CA TRP A 174 -1.78 -4.57 -3.86
C TRP A 174 -2.50 -4.18 -2.55
N CYS A 175 -2.54 -2.89 -2.22
CA CYS A 175 -3.00 -2.42 -0.91
C CYS A 175 -4.51 -2.21 -0.81
N VAL A 176 -5.18 -1.85 -1.91
CA VAL A 176 -6.62 -1.49 -1.93
C VAL A 176 -7.46 -2.63 -2.48
N GLU A 177 -7.02 -3.26 -3.57
CA GLU A 177 -7.75 -4.36 -4.22
C GLU A 177 -7.33 -5.74 -3.70
N ALA A 178 -6.60 -5.78 -2.58
CA ALA A 178 -6.07 -7.00 -2.00
C ALA A 178 -5.35 -7.89 -3.03
N GLY A 179 -4.59 -7.27 -3.94
CA GLY A 179 -3.88 -7.94 -5.01
C GLY A 179 -4.75 -8.57 -6.09
N ASP A 180 -6.04 -8.22 -6.26
CA ASP A 180 -6.90 -8.74 -7.34
C ASP A 180 -6.52 -8.22 -8.73
N CYS A 181 -5.31 -8.53 -9.20
CA CYS A 181 -4.72 -7.92 -10.39
C CYS A 181 -5.28 -8.45 -11.73
N ARG A 182 -6.05 -9.54 -11.71
CA ARG A 182 -6.63 -10.31 -12.85
C ARG A 182 -5.70 -10.71 -14.00
N LEU A 183 -4.47 -10.20 -14.07
CA LEU A 183 -3.44 -10.56 -15.05
C LEU A 183 -3.08 -12.05 -14.95
N CYS A 184 -2.98 -12.58 -13.73
CA CYS A 184 -2.64 -14.00 -13.50
C CYS A 184 -3.84 -14.95 -13.60
N GLY A 185 -5.00 -14.49 -14.08
CA GLY A 185 -6.22 -15.30 -14.12
C GLY A 185 -6.72 -15.77 -12.74
N GLY A 186 -6.25 -15.16 -11.65
CA GLY A 186 -6.55 -15.57 -10.28
C GLY A 186 -5.64 -16.68 -9.73
N SER A 187 -4.81 -17.30 -10.57
CA SER A 187 -3.86 -18.35 -10.15
C SER A 187 -2.75 -17.85 -9.23
N ARG A 188 -2.55 -16.52 -9.18
CA ARG A 188 -1.45 -15.85 -8.49
C ARG A 188 -0.07 -16.22 -9.05
N LYS A 189 -0.04 -16.84 -10.23
CA LYS A 189 1.15 -17.29 -10.96
C LYS A 189 1.18 -16.61 -12.31
N LEU A 190 2.37 -16.31 -12.81
CA LEU A 190 2.57 -15.76 -14.14
C LEU A 190 3.58 -16.61 -14.88
N ARG A 191 3.33 -16.82 -16.17
CA ARG A 191 4.40 -17.16 -17.08
C ARG A 191 5.10 -15.89 -17.50
N VAL A 192 6.40 -15.85 -17.27
CA VAL A 192 7.20 -14.65 -17.46
C VAL A 192 7.42 -14.35 -18.95
N LEU A 193 7.33 -15.35 -19.82
CA LEU A 193 7.24 -15.18 -21.27
C LEU A 193 5.79 -15.06 -21.75
N GLY A 194 5.54 -14.12 -22.67
CA GLY A 194 4.24 -13.89 -23.31
C GLY A 194 3.69 -12.48 -23.05
N ASP A 195 2.41 -12.27 -23.41
CA ASP A 195 1.73 -10.97 -23.25
C ASP A 195 1.64 -10.56 -21.77
N GLU A 196 1.48 -11.54 -20.87
CA GLU A 196 1.46 -11.34 -19.41
C GLU A 196 2.78 -10.78 -18.88
N GLY A 197 3.92 -11.35 -19.29
CA GLY A 197 5.25 -10.87 -18.95
C GLY A 197 5.58 -9.49 -19.53
N ARG A 198 5.12 -9.19 -20.74
CA ARG A 198 5.27 -7.84 -21.33
C ARG A 198 4.47 -6.78 -20.55
N LEU A 199 3.26 -7.12 -20.11
CA LEU A 199 2.46 -6.25 -19.25
C LEU A 199 3.12 -6.11 -17.87
N LEU A 200 3.65 -7.19 -17.31
CA LEU A 200 4.35 -7.19 -16.03
C LEU A 200 5.57 -6.26 -16.04
N GLY A 201 6.40 -6.35 -17.08
CA GLY A 201 7.56 -5.47 -17.26
C GLY A 201 7.20 -3.99 -17.21
N ARG A 202 6.01 -3.63 -17.73
CA ARG A 202 5.50 -2.25 -17.70
C ARG A 202 4.94 -1.84 -16.34
N TYR A 203 4.36 -2.76 -15.56
CA TYR A 203 3.89 -2.47 -14.20
C TYR A 203 5.02 -2.35 -13.18
N LEU A 204 6.10 -3.10 -13.39
CA LEU A 204 7.25 -3.13 -12.49
C LEU A 204 8.43 -2.26 -12.94
N ASP A 205 8.37 -1.71 -14.16
CA ASP A 205 9.50 -1.01 -14.80
C ASP A 205 10.76 -1.89 -14.88
N ILE A 206 10.55 -3.15 -15.27
CA ILE A 206 11.61 -4.15 -15.39
C ILE A 206 11.68 -4.70 -16.80
N SER A 207 12.89 -5.05 -17.20
CA SER A 207 13.11 -5.88 -18.38
C SER A 207 12.65 -7.31 -18.08
N THR A 208 11.70 -7.82 -18.86
CA THR A 208 11.31 -9.23 -18.85
C THR A 208 11.94 -10.04 -19.98
N HIS A 209 12.79 -9.42 -20.80
CA HIS A 209 13.45 -10.09 -21.93
C HIS A 209 14.59 -11.03 -21.52
N MET A 210 15.00 -10.99 -20.25
CA MET A 210 16.11 -11.79 -19.70
C MET A 210 15.66 -13.15 -19.15
N TRP A 211 14.37 -13.46 -19.22
CA TRP A 211 13.79 -14.61 -18.55
C TRP A 211 13.25 -15.62 -19.55
N ASP A 212 13.64 -16.90 -19.38
CA ASP A 212 13.07 -18.04 -20.09
C ASP A 212 11.60 -18.29 -19.65
N ASP A 213 10.95 -19.39 -20.06
CA ASP A 213 9.54 -19.73 -19.69
C ASP A 213 9.44 -20.12 -18.19
N THR A 214 9.87 -19.21 -17.33
CA THR A 214 9.93 -19.32 -15.87
C THR A 214 8.55 -19.00 -15.30
N ARG A 215 8.12 -19.80 -14.34
CA ARG A 215 6.84 -19.60 -13.64
C ARG A 215 7.09 -18.82 -12.37
N ALA A 216 6.63 -17.60 -12.26
CA ALA A 216 6.88 -16.79 -11.07
C ALA A 216 5.57 -16.42 -10.35
N LEU A 217 5.66 -16.12 -9.07
CA LEU A 217 4.52 -15.61 -8.31
C LEU A 217 4.14 -14.21 -8.80
N CYS A 218 2.86 -13.91 -8.95
CA CYS A 218 2.42 -12.62 -9.49
C CYS A 218 2.75 -11.45 -8.52
N PRO A 219 3.65 -10.51 -8.88
CA PRO A 219 4.10 -9.43 -8.00
C PRO A 219 2.99 -8.44 -7.62
N LEU A 220 1.94 -8.33 -8.44
CA LEU A 220 0.77 -7.52 -8.13
C LEU A 220 -0.16 -8.21 -7.11
N CYS A 221 -0.11 -9.54 -7.04
CA CYS A 221 -0.99 -10.35 -6.20
C CYS A 221 -0.36 -10.83 -4.90
N VAL A 222 0.97 -11.04 -4.90
CA VAL A 222 1.75 -11.53 -3.75
C VAL A 222 2.79 -10.52 -3.27
N GLY A 223 3.06 -9.48 -4.05
CA GLY A 223 4.11 -8.50 -3.77
C GLY A 223 5.41 -8.80 -4.51
N GLU A 224 6.12 -7.73 -4.83
CA GLU A 224 7.34 -7.75 -5.66
C GLU A 224 8.46 -8.61 -5.06
N ARG A 225 8.64 -8.60 -3.74
CA ARG A 225 9.66 -9.42 -3.07
C ARG A 225 9.52 -10.91 -3.38
N TYR A 226 8.31 -11.46 -3.25
CA TYR A 226 8.09 -12.89 -3.44
C TYR A 226 8.12 -13.28 -4.90
N PHE A 227 7.82 -12.34 -5.79
CA PHE A 227 8.09 -12.51 -7.20
C PHE A 227 9.60 -12.66 -7.46
N TRP A 228 10.45 -11.75 -6.96
CA TRP A 228 11.90 -11.88 -7.11
C TRP A 228 12.45 -13.16 -6.46
N GLU A 229 12.03 -13.46 -5.22
CA GLU A 229 12.41 -14.72 -4.54
C GLU A 229 11.98 -15.94 -5.37
N SER A 230 10.79 -15.89 -6.01
CA SER A 230 10.34 -16.99 -6.87
C SER A 230 11.17 -17.15 -8.14
N VAL A 231 11.64 -16.05 -8.73
CA VAL A 231 12.51 -16.07 -9.93
C VAL A 231 13.90 -16.59 -9.55
N GLU A 232 14.49 -16.08 -8.47
CA GLU A 232 15.83 -16.46 -8.00
C GLU A 232 15.95 -17.97 -7.68
N LEU A 233 14.91 -18.57 -7.09
CA LEU A 233 14.91 -20.01 -6.74
C LEU A 233 14.84 -20.95 -7.97
N GLN A 234 14.52 -20.40 -9.15
CA GLN A 234 14.44 -21.10 -10.43
C GLN A 234 15.60 -20.79 -11.37
N GLU A 235 16.37 -19.72 -11.13
CA GLU A 235 17.54 -19.39 -11.93
C GLU A 235 18.67 -20.41 -11.67
N ILE A 236 19.18 -21.02 -12.73
CA ILE A 236 20.35 -21.91 -12.69
C ILE A 236 21.62 -21.04 -12.63
N ASP A 237 21.74 -20.21 -11.59
CA ASP A 237 23.01 -19.55 -11.24
C ASP A 237 23.76 -20.45 -10.24
N PRO A 238 25.01 -20.87 -10.51
CA PRO A 238 25.81 -21.66 -9.58
C PRO A 238 26.08 -20.99 -8.22
N ARG A 239 25.72 -19.71 -8.05
CA ARG A 239 25.81 -18.96 -6.78
C ARG A 239 24.53 -18.98 -5.94
N ASN A 240 23.40 -19.43 -6.50
CA ASN A 240 22.10 -19.42 -5.84
C ASN A 240 21.65 -20.84 -5.46
N GLU A 241 20.88 -20.95 -4.38
CA GLU A 241 20.17 -22.19 -4.04
C GLU A 241 19.02 -22.40 -5.04
N HIS A 242 19.24 -23.29 -6.01
CA HIS A 242 18.20 -23.71 -6.94
C HIS A 242 17.36 -24.85 -6.33
N LEU A 243 16.03 -24.69 -6.32
CA LEU A 243 15.10 -25.75 -5.93
C LEU A 243 14.74 -26.64 -7.11
N SER A 244 14.66 -27.95 -6.89
CA SER A 244 14.01 -28.85 -7.86
C SER A 244 12.54 -28.44 -8.08
N PRO A 245 11.90 -28.84 -9.21
CA PRO A 245 10.50 -28.49 -9.47
C PRO A 245 9.53 -28.84 -8.33
N ASP A 246 9.71 -30.00 -7.69
CA ASP A 246 8.87 -30.45 -6.58
C ASP A 246 9.09 -29.61 -5.31
N GLU A 247 10.34 -29.23 -5.02
CA GLU A 247 10.68 -28.36 -3.90
C GLU A 247 10.14 -26.94 -4.10
N TYR A 248 10.19 -26.45 -5.34
CA TYR A 248 9.62 -25.16 -5.71
C TYR A 248 8.09 -25.16 -5.50
N ASP A 249 7.38 -26.20 -5.95
CA ASP A 249 5.94 -26.33 -5.76
C ASP A 249 5.53 -26.37 -4.27
N VAL A 250 6.38 -26.93 -3.41
CA VAL A 250 6.19 -26.93 -1.95
C VAL A 250 6.45 -25.53 -1.37
N TRP A 251 7.53 -24.88 -1.78
CA TRP A 251 7.85 -23.50 -1.35
C TRP A 251 6.73 -22.53 -1.76
N GLU A 252 6.26 -22.64 -3.00
CA GLU A 252 5.22 -21.79 -3.59
C GLU A 252 3.90 -21.92 -2.80
N ARG A 253 3.40 -23.14 -2.59
CA ARG A 253 2.19 -23.40 -1.80
C ARG A 253 2.29 -22.87 -0.39
N ARG A 254 3.42 -23.12 0.29
CA ARG A 254 3.66 -22.58 1.64
C ARG A 254 3.63 -21.05 1.65
N ARG A 255 4.13 -20.41 0.60
CA ARG A 255 4.14 -18.95 0.49
C ARG A 255 2.74 -18.38 0.29
N LEU A 256 1.94 -18.98 -0.58
CA LEU A 256 0.55 -18.58 -0.82
C LEU A 256 -0.27 -18.69 0.48
N VAL A 257 -0.17 -19.82 1.18
CA VAL A 257 -0.85 -20.03 2.48
C VAL A 257 -0.42 -18.99 3.51
N LYS A 258 0.89 -18.74 3.66
CA LYS A 258 1.39 -17.69 4.57
C LYS A 258 0.88 -16.29 4.22
N SER A 259 0.56 -16.04 2.95
CA SER A 259 0.04 -14.77 2.45
C SER A 259 -1.50 -14.67 2.54
N GLY A 260 -2.16 -15.65 3.18
CA GLY A 260 -3.61 -15.73 3.27
C GLY A 260 -4.30 -15.97 1.92
N LEU A 261 -3.60 -16.64 1.00
CA LEU A 261 -4.11 -17.03 -0.31
C LEU A 261 -4.38 -18.54 -0.32
N GLU A 262 -5.48 -18.94 -0.98
CA GLU A 262 -5.70 -20.36 -1.30
C GLU A 262 -4.59 -20.80 -2.27
N GLY A 263 -3.91 -21.89 -1.92
CA GLY A 263 -2.74 -22.44 -2.63
C GLY A 263 -3.09 -23.55 -3.61
#